data_AF-A0A1C6J3M3-F1
#
_entry.id   AF-A0A1C6J3M3-F1
#
_cell.length_a   1.000
_cell.length_b   1.000
_cell.length_c   1.000
_cell.angle_alpha   90.00
_cell.angle_beta   90.00
_cell.angle_gamma   90.00
#
_symmetry.space_group_name_H-M   'P 1'
#
loop_
_entity.id
_entity.type
_entity.pdbx_description
1 polymer ?
#
loop_
_entity_poly.entity_id
_entity_poly.type
_entity_poly.pdbx_seq_one_letter_code
_entity_poly.pdbx_strand_id
1 'polypeptide(L)'
;MDWDEEVLGEMEGGEPNDRFSSYWDDDTEMTYPLILAKIPVKNPWEIFAYLPFGNWNDCPDTPELMAAAKYWFQQHGAIPAAMSHDELEFELPTPISKERAMEVAVEQYGFCPDLDQNEDGSIGSLADVLWQSTVWYFWWD
;
A
#
# COMPACT_ATOMS: atom_id res chain seq x y z
N MET A 1 26.36 1.37 8.38
CA MET A 1 25.09 1.08 7.75
C MET A 1 25.39 0.59 6.36
N ASP A 2 25.33 -0.73 6.19
CA ASP A 2 25.43 -1.36 4.89
C ASP A 2 24.04 -1.33 4.27
N TRP A 3 23.84 -0.47 3.27
CA TRP A 3 22.51 -0.27 2.68
C TRP A 3 21.98 -1.52 1.99
N ASP A 4 22.87 -2.33 1.40
CA ASP A 4 22.46 -3.50 0.66
C ASP A 4 22.07 -4.64 1.62
N GLU A 5 22.83 -4.83 2.70
CA GLU A 5 22.58 -5.91 3.67
C GLU A 5 21.57 -5.53 4.77
N GLU A 6 21.65 -4.31 5.32
CA GLU A 6 20.85 -3.91 6.49
C GLU A 6 19.52 -3.23 6.15
N VAL A 7 19.34 -2.72 4.92
CA VAL A 7 18.13 -1.97 4.51
C VAL A 7 17.38 -2.64 3.37
N LEU A 8 18.08 -3.03 2.30
CA LEU A 8 17.46 -3.78 1.22
C LEU A 8 17.15 -5.22 1.66
N GLY A 9 18.13 -5.98 2.14
CA GLY A 9 17.91 -7.37 2.53
C GLY A 9 17.60 -8.30 1.35
N GLU A 10 17.26 -9.55 1.65
CA GLU A 10 16.89 -10.55 0.64
C GLU A 10 15.38 -10.50 0.36
N MET A 11 14.99 -10.78 -0.90
CA MET A 11 13.57 -10.86 -1.27
C MET A 11 12.99 -12.21 -0.88
N GLU A 12 12.74 -12.37 0.42
CA GLU A 12 12.19 -13.56 1.06
C GLU A 12 11.38 -13.22 2.31
N GLY A 13 10.58 -14.18 2.79
CA GLY A 13 9.84 -14.07 4.06
C GLY A 13 8.53 -13.28 3.98
N GLY A 14 8.17 -12.79 2.79
CA GLY A 14 6.91 -12.06 2.58
C GLY A 14 5.74 -13.00 2.33
N GLU A 15 4.65 -12.81 3.07
CA GLU A 15 3.39 -13.52 2.83
C GLU A 15 2.50 -12.75 1.83
N PRO A 16 1.85 -13.43 0.86
CA PRO A 16 1.01 -12.76 -0.11
C PRO A 16 -0.22 -12.13 0.54
N ASN A 17 -0.58 -10.94 0.07
CA ASN A 17 -1.77 -10.21 0.46
C ASN A 17 -2.75 -10.06 -0.71
N ASP A 18 -3.89 -10.75 -0.60
CA ASP A 18 -4.98 -10.73 -1.59
C ASP A 18 -6.32 -10.34 -0.94
N ARG A 19 -6.29 -9.68 0.23
CA ARG A 19 -7.46 -9.20 0.95
C ARG A 19 -7.20 -7.82 1.55
N PHE A 20 -8.25 -7.03 1.67
CA PHE A 20 -8.14 -5.79 2.44
C PHE A 20 -8.12 -6.11 3.94
N SER A 21 -7.17 -5.53 4.64
CA SER A 21 -6.94 -5.71 6.08
C SER A 21 -7.74 -4.71 6.92
N SER A 22 -7.91 -3.48 6.44
CA SER A 22 -8.44 -2.35 7.24
C SER A 22 -9.86 -2.55 7.79
N TYR A 23 -10.63 -3.47 7.20
CA TYR A 23 -11.97 -3.78 7.66
C TYR A 23 -12.10 -5.07 8.46
N TRP A 24 -11.04 -5.86 8.57
CA TRP A 24 -11.10 -7.19 9.19
C TRP A 24 -10.68 -7.12 10.66
N ASP A 25 -11.52 -7.63 11.54
CA ASP A 25 -11.26 -7.72 12.97
C ASP A 25 -10.83 -9.16 13.30
N ASP A 26 -9.53 -9.36 13.55
CA ASP A 26 -8.96 -10.68 13.85
C ASP A 26 -9.40 -11.24 15.22
N ASP A 27 -9.79 -10.40 16.16
CA ASP A 27 -10.28 -10.84 17.48
C ASP A 27 -11.66 -11.49 17.39
N THR A 28 -12.51 -10.98 16.48
CA THR A 28 -13.90 -11.41 16.32
C THR A 28 -14.16 -12.26 15.09
N GLU A 29 -13.18 -12.37 14.19
CA GLU A 29 -13.30 -12.98 12.85
C GLU A 29 -14.48 -12.40 12.04
N MET A 30 -14.72 -11.09 12.17
CA MET A 30 -15.79 -10.38 11.46
C MET A 30 -15.27 -9.09 10.82
N THR A 31 -16.04 -8.54 9.89
CA THR A 31 -15.74 -7.21 9.34
C THR A 31 -16.27 -6.10 10.24
N TYR A 32 -15.56 -4.99 10.34
CA TYR A 32 -16.11 -3.73 10.84
C TYR A 32 -17.32 -3.28 10.00
N PRO A 33 -18.22 -2.44 10.55
CA PRO A 33 -19.26 -1.81 9.74
C PRO A 33 -18.66 -0.95 8.61
N LEU A 34 -19.04 -1.24 7.36
CA LEU A 34 -18.49 -0.58 6.18
C LEU A 34 -19.50 0.32 5.46
N ILE A 35 -18.98 1.38 4.83
CA ILE A 35 -19.73 2.21 3.89
C ILE A 35 -19.23 1.93 2.48
N LEU A 36 -20.08 1.35 1.65
CA LEU A 36 -19.82 1.24 0.21
C LEU A 36 -20.35 2.49 -0.50
N ALA A 37 -19.45 3.33 -1.00
CA ALA A 37 -19.79 4.58 -1.67
C ALA A 37 -19.34 4.57 -3.13
N LYS A 38 -20.21 5.04 -4.04
CA LYS A 38 -19.83 5.34 -5.42
C LYS A 38 -19.46 6.81 -5.54
N ILE A 39 -18.17 7.11 -5.60
CA ILE A 39 -17.69 8.48 -5.79
C ILE A 39 -17.56 8.77 -7.29
N PRO A 40 -18.08 9.90 -7.80
CA PRO A 40 -18.09 10.20 -9.24
C PRO A 40 -16.74 10.72 -9.75
N VAL A 41 -15.67 9.99 -9.47
CA VAL A 41 -14.33 10.27 -10.00
C VAL A 41 -14.24 9.89 -11.49
N LYS A 42 -13.43 10.62 -12.27
CA LYS A 42 -13.11 10.21 -13.64
C LYS A 42 -11.92 9.27 -13.67
N ASN A 43 -10.96 9.53 -12.78
CA ASN A 43 -9.76 8.72 -12.60
C ASN A 43 -9.66 8.25 -11.14
N PRO A 44 -9.18 7.02 -10.86
CA PRO A 44 -9.18 6.47 -9.51
C PRO A 44 -8.46 7.33 -8.47
N TRP A 45 -7.31 7.91 -8.82
CA TRP A 45 -6.53 8.78 -7.92
C TRP A 45 -7.24 10.09 -7.56
N GLU A 46 -8.29 10.51 -8.27
CA GLU A 46 -9.06 11.72 -7.91
C GLU A 46 -9.89 11.53 -6.63
N ILE A 47 -9.97 10.30 -6.10
CA ILE A 47 -10.71 9.98 -4.89
C ILE A 47 -10.29 10.84 -3.70
N PHE A 48 -9.00 11.13 -3.55
CA PHE A 48 -8.45 11.91 -2.44
C PHE A 48 -8.92 13.37 -2.43
N ALA A 49 -9.35 13.91 -3.59
CA ALA A 49 -9.95 15.24 -3.65
C ALA A 49 -11.41 15.26 -3.15
N TYR A 50 -12.10 14.10 -3.15
CA TYR A 50 -13.46 13.94 -2.61
C TYR A 50 -13.45 13.48 -1.16
N LEU A 51 -12.50 12.62 -0.81
CA LEU A 51 -12.29 12.04 0.52
C LEU A 51 -10.85 12.37 0.94
N PRO A 52 -10.62 13.54 1.56
CA PRO A 52 -9.29 13.92 2.01
C PRO A 52 -8.75 12.90 3.02
N PHE A 53 -7.50 12.49 2.78
CA PHE A 53 -6.70 11.58 3.61
C PHE A 53 -5.27 12.14 3.66
N GLY A 54 -4.51 11.81 4.70
CA GLY A 54 -3.13 12.25 4.93
C GLY A 54 -2.95 13.70 5.39
N ASN A 55 -1.70 14.16 5.35
CA ASN A 55 -1.21 15.40 5.98
C ASN A 55 -1.11 15.32 7.52
N TRP A 56 -0.73 14.15 8.03
CA TRP A 56 -0.34 13.86 9.43
C TRP A 56 0.70 12.74 9.45
N ASN A 57 1.55 12.66 10.48
CA ASN A 57 2.48 11.55 10.72
C ASN A 57 3.22 11.04 9.46
N ASP A 58 3.82 11.98 8.72
CA ASP A 58 4.52 11.75 7.44
C ASP A 58 3.67 11.13 6.31
N CYS A 59 2.37 10.93 6.53
CA CYS A 59 1.39 10.62 5.48
C CYS A 59 1.29 11.80 4.50
N PRO A 60 1.51 11.55 3.19
CA PRO A 60 1.55 12.60 2.19
C PRO A 60 0.27 13.43 2.13
N ASP A 61 0.38 14.67 1.66
CA ASP A 61 -0.79 15.52 1.48
C ASP A 61 -1.65 15.07 0.27
N THR A 62 -2.83 15.66 0.11
CA THR A 62 -3.75 15.26 -0.97
C THR A 62 -3.11 15.35 -2.38
N PRO A 63 -2.45 16.45 -2.80
CA PRO A 63 -1.69 16.48 -4.05
C PRO A 63 -0.66 15.36 -4.21
N GLU A 64 0.10 15.04 -3.16
CA GLU A 64 1.14 14.01 -3.19
C GLU A 64 0.52 12.60 -3.29
N LEU A 65 -0.52 12.29 -2.52
CA LEU A 65 -1.30 11.05 -2.62
C LEU A 65 -1.86 10.86 -4.02
N MET A 66 -2.45 11.91 -4.60
CA MET A 66 -2.97 11.88 -5.97
C MET A 66 -1.86 11.62 -7.00
N ALA A 67 -0.66 12.19 -6.79
CA ALA A 67 0.47 12.01 -7.69
C ALA A 67 1.02 10.57 -7.64
N ALA A 68 1.23 10.01 -6.44
CA ALA A 68 1.67 8.64 -6.24
C ALA A 68 0.65 7.63 -6.80
N ALA A 69 -0.63 7.77 -6.43
CA ALA A 69 -1.69 6.90 -6.92
C ALA A 69 -1.86 6.97 -8.44
N LYS A 70 -1.69 8.16 -9.04
CA LYS A 70 -1.71 8.29 -10.50
C LYS A 70 -0.53 7.56 -11.15
N TYR A 71 0.66 7.68 -10.59
CA TYR A 71 1.86 7.00 -11.08
C TYR A 71 1.67 5.48 -11.03
N TRP A 72 1.28 4.93 -9.88
CA TRP A 72 1.07 3.49 -9.72
C TRP A 72 -0.10 2.96 -10.55
N PHE A 73 -1.18 3.73 -10.74
CA PHE A 73 -2.22 3.36 -11.68
C PHE A 73 -1.68 3.23 -13.11
N GLN A 74 -0.84 4.18 -13.54
CA GLN A 74 -0.27 4.15 -14.90
C GLN A 74 0.74 3.02 -15.11
N GLN A 75 1.50 2.64 -14.08
CA GLN A 75 2.52 1.61 -14.16
C GLN A 75 1.96 0.19 -13.94
N HIS A 76 1.02 0.03 -13.00
CA HIS A 76 0.61 -1.26 -12.46
C HIS A 76 -0.91 -1.47 -12.44
N GLY A 77 -1.70 -0.45 -12.79
CA GLY A 77 -3.15 -0.50 -12.69
C GLY A 77 -3.67 -0.44 -11.24
N ALA A 78 -2.80 -0.10 -10.27
CA ALA A 78 -3.17 0.01 -8.87
C ALA A 78 -4.22 1.12 -8.65
N ILE A 79 -5.29 0.81 -7.92
CA ILE A 79 -6.36 1.76 -7.58
C ILE A 79 -6.57 1.82 -6.06
N PRO A 80 -6.77 3.00 -5.46
CA PRO A 80 -7.21 3.09 -4.07
C PRO A 80 -8.57 2.40 -3.92
N ALA A 81 -8.69 1.51 -2.93
CA ALA A 81 -9.87 0.64 -2.80
C ALA A 81 -10.45 0.58 -1.37
N ALA A 82 -9.61 0.68 -0.34
CA ALA A 82 -10.04 0.79 1.04
C ALA A 82 -9.25 1.88 1.78
N MET A 83 -9.92 2.55 2.72
CA MET A 83 -9.36 3.61 3.56
C MET A 83 -10.02 3.55 4.93
N SER A 84 -9.22 3.61 5.99
CA SER A 84 -9.67 3.82 7.36
C SER A 84 -9.24 5.20 7.85
N HIS A 85 -9.03 5.38 9.15
CA HIS A 85 -8.52 6.62 9.70
C HIS A 85 -7.00 6.81 9.51
N ASP A 86 -6.27 5.72 9.32
CA ASP A 86 -4.80 5.64 9.31
C ASP A 86 -4.25 4.62 8.29
N GLU A 87 -5.12 3.80 7.69
CA GLU A 87 -4.75 2.83 6.66
C GLU A 87 -5.24 3.25 5.27
N LEU A 88 -4.43 2.94 4.26
CA LEU A 88 -4.76 3.08 2.85
C LEU A 88 -4.39 1.81 2.10
N GLU A 89 -5.32 1.28 1.31
CA GLU A 89 -5.08 0.05 0.56
C GLU A 89 -5.38 0.23 -0.93
N PHE A 90 -4.54 -0.39 -1.75
CA PHE A 90 -4.69 -0.40 -3.21
C PHE A 90 -4.98 -1.81 -3.72
N GLU A 91 -5.86 -1.91 -4.70
CA GLU A 91 -6.11 -3.14 -5.46
C GLU A 91 -5.38 -3.09 -6.80
N LEU A 92 -4.77 -4.21 -7.18
CA LEU A 92 -4.13 -4.40 -8.47
C LEU A 92 -4.86 -5.48 -9.28
N PRO A 93 -4.97 -5.34 -10.61
CA PRO A 93 -5.60 -6.35 -11.45
C PRO A 93 -4.80 -7.68 -11.47
N THR A 94 -3.49 -7.60 -11.28
CA THR A 94 -2.56 -8.72 -11.16
C THR A 94 -1.35 -8.28 -10.33
N PRO A 95 -0.66 -9.18 -9.61
CA PRO A 95 0.59 -8.85 -8.93
C PRO A 95 1.64 -8.27 -9.90
N ILE A 96 2.57 -7.48 -9.36
CA ILE A 96 3.68 -6.95 -10.16
C ILE A 96 4.68 -8.05 -10.53
N SER A 97 5.48 -7.80 -11.56
CA SER A 97 6.55 -8.73 -11.95
C SER A 97 7.64 -8.78 -10.87
N LYS A 98 8.17 -9.98 -10.61
CA LYS A 98 9.27 -10.20 -9.67
C LYS A 98 10.49 -9.32 -9.95
N GLU A 99 10.79 -9.02 -11.22
CA GLU A 99 11.90 -8.16 -11.62
C GLU A 99 11.76 -6.70 -11.17
N ARG A 100 10.52 -6.24 -10.94
CA ARG A 100 10.23 -4.87 -10.46
C ARG A 100 9.97 -4.79 -8.97
N ALA A 101 9.90 -5.93 -8.28
CA ALA A 101 9.50 -6.02 -6.89
C ALA A 101 10.34 -5.10 -5.97
N MET A 102 11.66 -5.16 -6.11
CA MET A 102 12.58 -4.35 -5.31
C MET A 102 12.47 -2.85 -5.63
N GLU A 103 12.28 -2.48 -6.90
CA GLU A 103 12.09 -1.08 -7.31
C GLU A 103 10.81 -0.51 -6.66
N VAL A 104 9.69 -1.22 -6.80
CA VAL A 104 8.41 -0.79 -6.23
C VAL A 104 8.45 -0.81 -4.71
N ALA A 105 9.18 -1.75 -4.09
CA ALA A 105 9.32 -1.78 -2.65
C ALA A 105 10.04 -0.53 -2.11
N VAL A 106 11.11 -0.09 -2.77
CA VAL A 106 11.79 1.16 -2.43
C VAL A 106 10.88 2.38 -2.63
N GLU A 107 10.06 2.41 -3.69
CA GLU A 107 9.06 3.46 -3.90
C GLU A 107 8.04 3.52 -2.75
N GLN A 108 7.51 2.36 -2.34
CA GLN A 108 6.53 2.26 -1.25
C GLN A 108 7.12 2.63 0.10
N TYR A 109 8.34 2.18 0.40
CA TYR A 109 9.07 2.58 1.60
C TYR A 109 9.30 4.09 1.67
N GLY A 110 9.63 4.72 0.54
CA GLY A 110 9.76 6.19 0.46
C GLY A 110 8.43 6.94 0.60
N PHE A 111 7.31 6.30 0.26
CA PHE A 111 5.97 6.88 0.36
C PHE A 111 5.33 6.71 1.75
N CYS A 112 5.64 5.60 2.42
CA CYS A 112 5.11 5.23 3.74
C CYS A 112 6.25 4.55 4.54
N PRO A 113 7.09 5.33 5.22
CA PRO A 113 8.23 4.77 5.95
C PRO A 113 7.83 3.87 7.12
N ASP A 114 6.64 4.10 7.68
CA ASP A 114 6.05 3.35 8.80
C ASP A 114 5.27 2.11 8.33
N LEU A 115 5.45 1.67 7.09
CA LEU A 115 4.96 0.36 6.66
C LEU A 115 5.45 -0.70 7.66
N ASP A 116 4.52 -1.35 8.37
CA ASP A 116 4.82 -2.49 9.24
C ASP A 116 5.18 -3.69 8.35
N GLN A 117 6.44 -3.74 7.92
CA GLN A 117 7.00 -4.67 6.94
C GLN A 117 7.30 -6.04 7.58
N ASN A 118 6.27 -6.77 8.01
CA ASN A 118 6.43 -8.12 8.57
C ASN A 118 7.45 -8.20 9.74
N GLU A 119 7.77 -9.42 10.21
CA GLU A 119 8.63 -9.64 11.40
C GLU A 119 10.09 -9.14 11.25
N ASP A 120 10.59 -8.96 10.02
CA ASP A 120 11.99 -8.60 9.73
C ASP A 120 12.21 -7.15 9.29
N GLY A 121 11.16 -6.44 8.83
CA GLY A 121 11.20 -5.01 8.56
C GLY A 121 11.93 -4.59 7.27
N SER A 122 12.38 -5.53 6.43
CA SER A 122 13.28 -5.23 5.31
C SER A 122 12.53 -4.81 4.03
N ILE A 123 13.18 -4.03 3.16
CA ILE A 123 12.61 -3.71 1.83
C ILE A 123 12.51 -4.98 0.96
N GLY A 124 13.36 -5.98 1.22
CA GLY A 124 13.37 -7.27 0.56
C GLY A 124 12.14 -8.08 0.91
N SER A 125 11.75 -8.17 2.19
CA SER A 125 10.51 -8.85 2.57
C SER A 125 9.29 -8.15 2.01
N LEU A 126 9.26 -6.81 1.98
CA LEU A 126 8.24 -6.05 1.24
C LEU A 126 8.21 -6.46 -0.23
N ALA A 127 9.36 -6.46 -0.90
CA ALA A 127 9.45 -6.84 -2.30
C ALA A 127 8.87 -8.24 -2.51
N ASP A 128 9.15 -9.19 -1.61
CA ASP A 128 8.64 -10.55 -1.67
C ASP A 128 7.12 -10.61 -1.54
N VAL A 129 6.52 -9.80 -0.66
CA VAL A 129 5.05 -9.61 -0.60
C VAL A 129 4.53 -9.08 -1.93
N LEU A 130 5.12 -7.99 -2.45
CA LEU A 130 4.52 -7.23 -3.56
C LEU A 130 4.39 -8.01 -4.86
N TRP A 131 5.37 -8.85 -5.23
CA TRP A 131 5.29 -9.63 -6.48
C TRP A 131 4.31 -10.81 -6.41
N GLN A 132 3.83 -11.14 -5.20
CA GLN A 132 2.88 -12.21 -4.94
C GLN A 132 1.46 -11.70 -4.64
N SER A 133 1.30 -10.39 -4.43
CA SER A 133 0.08 -9.78 -3.88
C SER A 133 -0.73 -9.01 -4.91
N THR A 134 -2.05 -9.07 -4.78
CA THR A 134 -2.99 -8.19 -5.51
C THR A 134 -3.45 -6.99 -4.68
N VAL A 135 -3.12 -6.96 -3.38
CA VAL A 135 -3.42 -5.83 -2.49
C VAL A 135 -2.12 -5.24 -1.95
N TRP A 136 -2.00 -3.92 -2.02
CA TRP A 136 -0.97 -3.17 -1.30
C TRP A 136 -1.60 -2.50 -0.09
N TYR A 137 -0.88 -2.49 1.03
CA TYR A 137 -1.34 -1.99 2.31
C TYR A 137 -0.36 -0.93 2.81
N PHE A 138 -0.87 0.18 3.33
CA PHE A 138 -0.09 1.27 3.92
C PHE A 138 -0.72 1.67 5.23
N TRP A 139 0.11 1.94 6.24
CA TRP A 139 -0.31 2.36 7.57
C TRP A 139 0.60 3.47 8.09
N TRP A 140 0.02 4.43 8.81
CA TRP A 140 0.75 5.51 9.49
C TRP A 140 0.26 5.57 10.95
N ASP A 141 1.17 5.79 11.91
CA ASP A 141 0.80 6.04 13.33
C ASP A 141 0.03 7.37 13.49
#